data_AF-A0A841VD33-F1
#
_entry.id   AF-A0A841VD33-F1
#
_cell.length_a   1.000
_cell.length_b   1.000
_cell.length_c   1.000
_cell.angle_alpha   90.00
_cell.angle_beta   90.00
_cell.angle_gamma   90.00
#
_symmetry.space_group_name_H-M   'P 1'
#
loop_
_entity.id
_entity.type
_entity.pdbx_description
1 polymer ?
#
loop_
_entity_poly.entity_id
_entity_poly.type
_entity_poly.pdbx_seq_one_letter_code
_entity_poly.pdbx_strand_id
1 'polypeptide(L)'
;MPKSASYHEGLVKHLQDPLEAASYIEVVLEEGDPKMLGKALKNVIEAQGGIDQFPEPVKQCYEQLDLMLSEQGELEFYCLRKLLDALGLQLAVTVKSV
;
A
#
# COMPACT_ATOMS: atom_id res chain seq x y z
N MET A 1 2.28 -27.78 -2.48
CA MET A 1 2.48 -26.35 -2.16
C MET A 1 1.40 -25.93 -1.19
N PRO A 2 1.71 -25.20 -0.10
CA PRO A 2 0.67 -24.67 0.77
C PRO A 2 -0.21 -23.68 -0.02
N LYS A 3 -1.54 -23.80 0.09
CA LYS A 3 -2.52 -22.98 -0.67
C LYS A 3 -2.31 -21.47 -0.50
N SER A 4 -1.72 -21.05 0.61
CA SER A 4 -1.40 -19.65 0.90
C SER A 4 -0.25 -19.08 0.06
N ALA A 5 0.76 -19.90 -0.27
CA ALA A 5 1.88 -19.45 -1.10
C ALA A 5 1.43 -19.15 -2.53
N SER A 6 0.57 -20.00 -3.12
CA SER A 6 0.08 -19.73 -4.48
C SER A 6 -0.89 -18.56 -4.55
N TYR A 7 -1.62 -18.28 -3.46
CA TYR A 7 -2.48 -17.11 -3.37
C TYR A 7 -1.67 -15.81 -3.30
N HIS A 8 -0.64 -15.77 -2.46
CA HIS A 8 0.23 -14.59 -2.34
C HIS A 8 1.01 -14.31 -3.63
N GLU A 9 1.58 -15.34 -4.26
CA GLU A 9 2.24 -15.21 -5.57
C GLU A 9 1.31 -14.66 -6.65
N GLY A 10 0.05 -15.13 -6.67
CA GLY A 10 -0.99 -14.60 -7.55
C GLY A 10 -1.26 -13.12 -7.28
N LEU A 11 -1.47 -12.76 -6.01
CA LEU A 11 -1.71 -11.38 -5.60
C LEU A 11 -0.56 -10.45 -6.02
N VAL A 12 0.68 -10.81 -5.71
CA VAL A 12 1.88 -10.03 -6.08
C VAL A 12 1.95 -9.81 -7.59
N LYS A 13 1.61 -10.83 -8.39
CA LYS A 13 1.56 -10.69 -9.85
C LYS A 13 0.46 -9.75 -10.34
N HIS A 14 -0.72 -9.78 -9.72
CA HIS A 14 -1.82 -8.88 -10.06
C HIS A 14 -1.49 -7.41 -9.72
N LEU A 15 -0.89 -7.17 -8.56
CA LEU A 15 -0.55 -5.83 -8.07
C LEU A 15 0.61 -5.15 -8.83
N GLN A 16 1.20 -5.81 -9.82
CA GLN A 16 2.13 -5.16 -10.76
C GLN A 16 1.42 -4.17 -11.68
N ASP A 17 0.13 -4.40 -11.96
CA ASP A 17 -0.70 -3.44 -12.68
C ASP A 17 -1.07 -2.26 -11.76
N PRO A 18 -0.72 -1.00 -12.11
CA PRO A 18 -1.07 0.17 -11.29
C PRO A 18 -2.57 0.32 -11.02
N LEU A 19 -3.44 -0.14 -11.93
CA LEU A 19 -4.89 -0.09 -11.73
C LEU A 19 -5.35 -1.06 -10.64
N GLU A 20 -4.81 -2.28 -10.65
CA GLU A 20 -5.08 -3.29 -9.63
C GLU A 20 -4.51 -2.85 -8.27
N ALA A 21 -3.31 -2.27 -8.26
CA ALA A 21 -2.70 -1.72 -7.05
C ALA A 21 -3.53 -0.58 -6.44
N ALA A 22 -4.01 0.34 -7.28
CA ALA A 22 -4.88 1.45 -6.86
C ALA A 22 -6.19 0.92 -6.27
N SER A 23 -6.87 0.03 -7.00
CA SER A 23 -8.15 -0.56 -6.56
C SER A 23 -7.98 -1.35 -5.27
N TYR A 24 -6.89 -2.08 -5.11
CA TYR A 24 -6.61 -2.83 -3.89
C TYR A 24 -6.41 -1.92 -2.67
N ILE A 25 -5.69 -0.80 -2.81
CA ILE A 25 -5.53 0.19 -1.72
C ILE A 25 -6.86 0.89 -1.43
N GLU A 26 -7.63 1.25 -2.47
CA GLU A 26 -8.94 1.92 -2.34
C GLU A 26 -9.92 1.08 -1.53
N VAL A 27 -10.09 -0.21 -1.86
CA VAL A 27 -10.96 -1.14 -1.12
C VAL A 27 -10.59 -1.17 0.36
N VAL A 28 -9.30 -1.19 0.68
CA VAL A 28 -8.83 -1.22 2.06
C VAL A 28 -9.06 0.11 2.79
N LEU A 29 -8.94 1.24 2.10
CA LEU A 29 -9.28 2.56 2.64
C LEU A 29 -10.79 2.68 2.92
N GLU A 30 -11.65 2.09 2.08
CA GLU A 30 -13.10 2.06 2.30
C GLU A 30 -13.51 1.24 3.53
N GLU A 31 -12.84 0.10 3.78
CA GLU A 31 -13.06 -0.72 4.97
C GLU A 31 -12.62 0.00 6.27
N GLY A 32 -11.67 0.93 6.17
CA GLY A 32 -11.24 1.79 7.27
C GLY A 32 -10.44 1.09 8.37
N ASP A 33 -9.81 -0.06 8.09
CA ASP A 33 -8.90 -0.76 9.01
C ASP A 33 -7.43 -0.36 8.76
N PRO A 34 -6.80 0.41 9.68
CA PRO A 34 -5.41 0.83 9.52
C PRO A 34 -4.41 -0.33 9.38
N LYS A 35 -4.66 -1.48 10.02
CA LYS A 35 -3.78 -2.64 9.93
C LYS A 35 -3.83 -3.28 8.55
N MET A 36 -5.02 -3.30 7.96
CA MET A 36 -5.21 -3.78 6.59
C MET A 36 -4.52 -2.85 5.60
N LEU A 37 -4.54 -1.54 5.84
CA LEU A 37 -3.84 -0.57 4.98
C LEU A 37 -2.33 -0.79 4.97
N GLY A 38 -1.71 -0.99 6.13
CA GLY A 38 -0.27 -1.29 6.20
C GLY A 38 0.09 -2.55 5.41
N LYS A 39 -0.73 -3.61 5.54
CA LYS A 39 -0.56 -4.85 4.76
C LYS A 39 -0.74 -4.61 3.25
N ALA A 40 -1.71 -3.79 2.86
CA ALA A 40 -1.96 -3.49 1.45
C ALA A 40 -0.78 -2.74 0.82
N LEU A 41 -0.29 -1.69 1.48
CA LEU A 41 0.89 -0.94 1.05
C LEU A 41 2.11 -1.86 0.92
N LYS A 42 2.34 -2.75 1.89
CA LYS A 42 3.43 -3.74 1.84
C LYS A 42 3.32 -4.67 0.63
N ASN A 43 2.14 -5.21 0.35
CA ASN A 43 1.92 -6.10 -0.79
C ASN A 43 2.17 -5.38 -2.13
N VAL A 44 1.74 -4.12 -2.25
CA VAL A 44 1.98 -3.32 -3.45
C VAL A 44 3.47 -3.02 -3.62
N ILE A 45 4.18 -2.65 -2.54
CA ILE A 45 5.63 -2.45 -2.56
C ILE A 45 6.37 -3.73 -2.97
N GLU A 46 5.96 -4.89 -2.46
CA GLU A 46 6.51 -6.19 -2.85
C GLU A 46 6.30 -6.46 -4.35
N ALA A 47 5.09 -6.20 -4.86
CA ALA A 47 4.75 -6.34 -6.27
C ALA A 47 5.60 -5.46 -7.19
N GLN A 48 5.98 -4.26 -6.72
CA GLN A 48 6.86 -3.33 -7.44
C GLN A 48 8.36 -3.66 -7.31
N GLY A 49 8.72 -4.84 -6.79
CA GLY A 49 10.11 -5.28 -6.68
C GLY A 49 10.78 -4.95 -5.34
N GLY A 50 9.98 -4.55 -4.34
CA GLY A 50 10.41 -4.34 -2.96
C GLY A 50 10.78 -2.89 -2.63
N ILE A 51 10.87 -2.61 -1.33
CA ILE A 51 11.15 -1.26 -0.81
C ILE A 51 12.52 -0.73 -1.26
N ASP A 52 13.44 -1.62 -1.62
CA ASP A 52 14.79 -1.27 -2.03
C ASP A 52 14.89 -0.57 -3.39
N GLN A 53 13.83 -0.65 -4.20
CA GLN A 53 13.75 0.07 -5.48
C GLN A 53 13.57 1.57 -5.30
N PHE A 54 13.11 2.02 -4.12
CA PHE A 54 12.79 3.42 -3.88
C PHE A 54 13.99 4.21 -3.32
N PRO A 55 14.05 5.53 -3.58
CA PRO A 55 15.02 6.41 -2.94
C PRO A 55 14.90 6.40 -1.41
N GLU A 56 16.02 6.60 -0.70
CA GLU A 56 16.08 6.62 0.77
C GLU A 56 14.98 7.46 1.45
N PRO A 57 14.64 8.67 0.96
CA PRO A 57 13.60 9.47 1.58
C PRO A 57 12.19 8.87 1.47
N VAL A 58 11.93 7.95 0.54
CA VAL A 58 10.67 7.21 0.42
C VAL A 58 10.67 6.03 1.39
N LYS A 59 11.82 5.34 1.53
CA LYS A 59 11.98 4.24 2.49
C LYS A 59 11.70 4.69 3.92
N GLN A 60 12.30 5.82 4.32
CA GLN A 60 12.07 6.42 5.64
C GLN A 60 10.61 6.79 5.88
N CYS A 61 9.93 7.33 4.85
CA CYS A 61 8.49 7.62 4.93
C CYS A 61 7.66 6.35 5.12
N TYR A 62 7.99 5.27 4.41
CA TYR A 62 7.31 3.99 4.57
C TYR A 62 7.54 3.39 5.97
N GLU A 63 8.77 3.41 6.49
CA GLU A 63 9.08 2.94 7.84
C GLU A 63 8.28 3.71 8.91
N GLN A 64 8.17 5.03 8.76
CA GLN A 64 7.36 5.84 9.66
C GLN A 64 5.87 5.49 9.57
N LEU A 65 5.34 5.28 8.36
CA LEU A 65 3.95 4.85 8.16
C LEU A 65 3.67 3.48 8.78
N ASP A 66 4.54 2.50 8.55
CA ASP A 66 4.39 1.14 9.07
C ASP A 66 4.38 1.13 10.62
N LEU A 67 5.26 1.95 11.22
CA LEU A 67 5.29 2.13 12.67
C LEU A 67 4.00 2.79 13.20
N MET A 68 3.58 3.91 12.63
CA MET A 68 2.38 4.63 13.09
C MET A 68 1.09 3.81 12.90
N LEU A 69 0.96 3.12 11.76
CA LEU A 69 -0.18 2.24 11.48
C LEU A 69 -0.25 1.06 12.45
N SER A 70 0.90 0.48 12.80
CA SER A 70 0.95 -0.69 13.69
C SER A 70 0.76 -0.34 15.16
N GLU A 71 1.32 0.77 15.64
CA GLU A 71 1.25 1.17 17.05
C GLU A 71 0.00 1.98 17.40
N GLN A 72 -0.38 2.91 16.53
CA GLN A 72 -1.36 3.97 16.85
C GLN A 72 -2.60 3.88 15.95
N GLY A 73 -2.51 3.19 14.81
CA GLY A 73 -3.55 3.20 13.79
C GLY A 73 -3.66 4.57 13.10
N GLU A 74 -2.60 5.37 13.17
CA GLU A 74 -2.54 6.71 12.58
C GLU A 74 -1.75 6.70 11.27
N LEU A 75 -2.05 7.68 10.42
CA LEU A 75 -1.39 7.88 9.13
C LEU A 75 -0.76 9.27 9.09
N GLU A 76 0.50 9.32 8.68
CA GLU A 76 1.15 10.59 8.35
C GLU A 76 0.91 10.91 6.87
N PHE A 77 0.19 11.99 6.60
CA PHE A 77 -0.27 12.34 5.27
C PHE A 77 0.87 12.59 4.27
N TYR A 78 1.95 13.27 4.69
CA TYR A 78 3.06 13.58 3.80
C TYR A 78 3.81 12.32 3.37
N CYS A 79 4.08 11.40 4.30
CA CYS A 79 4.69 10.11 4.02
C CYS A 79 3.81 9.27 3.11
N LEU A 80 2.49 9.24 3.35
CA LEU A 80 1.54 8.49 2.53
C LEU A 80 1.53 9.02 1.09
N ARG A 81 1.39 10.34 0.92
CA ARG A 81 1.43 11.01 -0.38
C ARG A 81 2.69 10.66 -1.15
N LYS A 82 3.86 10.77 -0.49
CA LYS A 82 5.16 10.52 -1.10
C LYS A 82 5.36 9.05 -1.50
N LEU A 83 4.89 8.12 -0.69
CA LEU A 83 4.92 6.70 -1.02
C LEU A 83 4.04 6.39 -2.23
N LEU A 84 2.81 6.92 -2.24
CA LEU A 84 1.90 6.75 -3.38
C LEU A 84 2.49 7.35 -4.66
N ASP A 85 3.03 8.57 -4.60
CA ASP A 85 3.68 9.20 -5.75
C ASP A 85 4.84 8.33 -6.29
N ALA A 86 5.64 7.71 -5.39
CA ALA A 86 6.72 6.81 -5.78
C ALA A 86 6.22 5.49 -6.41
N LEU A 87 5.03 5.03 -6.02
CA LEU A 87 4.33 3.89 -6.60
C LEU A 87 3.60 4.24 -7.92
N GLY A 88 3.64 5.50 -8.37
CA GLY A 88 2.88 5.96 -9.54
C GLY A 88 1.38 6.13 -9.26
N LEU A 89 1.00 6.23 -7.98
CA LEU A 89 -0.35 6.36 -7.48
C LEU A 89 -0.56 7.75 -6.87
N GLN A 90 -1.83 8.14 -6.64
CA GLN A 90 -2.16 9.39 -5.97
C GLN A 90 -3.47 9.26 -5.20
N LEU A 91 -3.62 10.05 -4.13
CA LEU A 91 -4.90 10.22 -3.44
C LEU A 91 -5.82 11.12 -4.26
N ALA A 92 -7.09 10.73 -4.37
CA ALA A 92 -8.14 11.53 -4.97
C ALA A 92 -9.32 11.68 -4.00
N VAL A 93 -10.04 12.80 -4.13
CA VAL A 93 -11.31 13.01 -3.44
C VAL A 93 -12.41 12.80 -4.46
N THR A 94 -13.29 11.84 -4.20
CA THR A 94 -14.43 11.47 -5.04
C THR A 94 -15.74 11.70 -4.27
N VAL A 95 -16.87 11.71 -4.99
CA VAL A 95 -18.19 11.72 -4.33
C VAL A 95 -18.39 10.36 -3.68
N LYS A 96 -18.79 10.35 -2.41
CA LYS A 96 -19.09 9.10 -1.69
C LYS A 96 -20.23 8.37 -2.42
N SER A 97 -19.94 7.21 -2.97
CA SER A 97 -20.93 6.28 -3.51
C SER A 97 -21.87 5.86 -2.37
N VAL A 98 -23.17 6.09 -2.56
CA VAL A 98 -24.24 5.77 -1.59
C VAL A 98 -24.76 4.37 -1.84
#